data_AF-A0B6A7-F1
#
_entry.id   AF-A0B6A7-F1
#
_cell.length_a   1.000
_cell.length_b   1.000
_cell.length_c   1.000
_cell.angle_alpha   90.00
_cell.angle_beta   90.00
_cell.angle_gamma   90.00
#
_symmetry.space_group_name_H-M   'P 1'
#
loop_
_entity.id
_entity.type
_entity.pdbx_description
1 polymer ?
#
loop_
_entity_poly.entity_id
_entity_poly.type
_entity_poly.pdbx_seq_one_letter_code
_entity_poly.pdbx_strand_id
1 'polypeptide(L)'
;MESGKKDLEGLYDLAIPPGIPVSVIRELVEKFEVDLVKRRARVDVIGEVDEREILVLRGDLDTIKQAEKYMFEALDRKLEEWKRDERGEKYRKMYKPLSKEEREKKAAEDVGGSALDSSTGMMR
;
A
#
# COMPACT_ATOMS: atom_id res chain seq x y z
N MET A 1 -7.14 -37.84 -1.65
CA MET A 1 -6.76 -36.68 -0.81
C MET A 1 -7.87 -35.65 -0.96
N GLU A 2 -8.80 -35.59 -0.02
CA GLU A 2 -10.02 -34.76 -0.10
C GLU A 2 -10.19 -33.89 1.17
N SER A 3 -9.09 -33.65 1.90
CA SER A 3 -9.10 -32.99 3.21
C SER A 3 -9.35 -31.47 3.13
N GLY A 4 -8.85 -30.79 2.08
CA GLY A 4 -8.78 -29.33 2.08
C GLY A 4 -10.11 -28.57 1.95
N LYS A 5 -11.23 -29.22 1.61
CA LYS A 5 -12.55 -28.56 1.52
C LYS A 5 -13.36 -28.62 2.82
N LYS A 6 -13.22 -29.68 3.61
CA LYS A 6 -13.92 -29.81 4.90
C LYS A 6 -13.32 -28.91 5.98
N ASP A 7 -12.01 -28.68 5.93
CA ASP A 7 -11.29 -27.85 6.89
C ASP A 7 -11.56 -26.33 6.72
N LEU A 8 -12.34 -25.93 5.71
CA LEU A 8 -12.72 -24.53 5.43
C LEU A 8 -14.21 -24.24 5.68
N GLU A 9 -15.02 -25.23 6.05
CA GLU A 9 -16.42 -25.00 6.37
C GLU A 9 -16.55 -24.04 7.57
N GLY A 10 -17.29 -22.94 7.38
CA GLY A 10 -17.47 -21.90 8.40
C GLY A 10 -16.34 -20.87 8.49
N LEU A 11 -15.29 -20.99 7.68
CA LEU A 11 -14.20 -19.99 7.61
C LEU A 11 -14.39 -19.04 6.42
N TYR A 12 -14.07 -17.78 6.66
CA TYR A 12 -14.22 -16.68 5.72
C TYR A 12 -12.90 -15.94 5.59
N ASP A 13 -12.66 -15.42 4.39
CA ASP A 13 -11.45 -14.65 4.08
C ASP A 13 -11.82 -13.18 3.90
N LEU A 14 -11.17 -12.30 4.65
CA LEU A 14 -11.09 -10.88 4.37
C LEU A 14 -9.84 -10.61 3.54
N ALA A 15 -10.03 -10.29 2.26
CA ALA A 15 -8.93 -9.90 1.40
C ALA A 15 -8.32 -8.58 1.88
N ILE A 16 -6.99 -8.54 2.00
CA ILE A 16 -6.27 -7.31 2.35
C ILE A 16 -5.93 -6.58 1.04
N PRO A 17 -6.49 -5.38 0.79
CA PRO A 17 -6.15 -4.61 -0.39
C PRO A 17 -4.65 -4.25 -0.45
N PRO A 18 -4.08 -4.10 -1.65
CA PRO A 18 -2.75 -3.54 -1.79
C PRO A 18 -2.70 -2.11 -1.23
N GLY A 19 -1.63 -1.78 -0.49
CA GLY A 19 -1.42 -0.46 0.08
C GLY A 19 -1.89 -0.28 1.53
N ILE A 20 -2.52 -1.29 2.13
CA ILE A 20 -2.82 -1.28 3.57
C ILE A 20 -1.50 -1.24 4.37
N PRO A 21 -1.34 -0.32 5.36
CA PRO A 21 -0.15 -0.27 6.19
C PRO A 21 0.07 -1.56 6.98
N VAL A 22 1.31 -2.07 6.99
CA VAL A 22 1.67 -3.30 7.73
C VAL A 22 1.31 -3.23 9.21
N SER A 23 1.37 -2.05 9.83
CA SER A 23 0.94 -1.85 11.22
C SER A 23 -0.54 -2.18 11.43
N VAL A 24 -1.41 -1.80 10.49
CA VAL A 24 -2.85 -2.10 10.57
C VAL A 24 -3.09 -3.61 10.47
N ILE A 25 -2.36 -4.29 9.57
CA ILE A 25 -2.44 -5.75 9.43
C ILE A 25 -2.03 -6.45 10.72
N ARG A 26 -0.94 -6.00 11.38
CA ARG A 26 -0.49 -6.56 12.67
C ARG A 26 -1.53 -6.38 13.76
N GLU A 27 -2.08 -5.18 13.90
CA GLU A 27 -3.13 -4.89 14.88
C GLU A 27 -4.37 -5.80 14.68
N LEU A 28 -4.76 -6.05 13.43
CA LEU A 28 -5.89 -6.94 13.11
C LEU A 28 -5.62 -8.38 13.55
N VAL A 29 -4.45 -8.92 13.24
CA VAL A 29 -4.05 -10.28 13.64
C VAL A 29 -4.01 -10.41 15.16
N GLU A 30 -3.40 -9.45 15.84
CA GLU A 30 -3.25 -9.46 17.31
C GLU A 30 -4.60 -9.29 18.03
N LYS A 31 -5.52 -8.48 17.50
CA LYS A 31 -6.78 -8.14 18.17
C LYS A 31 -7.89 -9.17 17.96
N PHE A 32 -7.93 -9.81 16.79
CA PHE A 32 -9.04 -10.69 16.41
C PHE A 32 -8.65 -12.18 16.35
N GLU A 33 -7.41 -12.53 16.71
CA GLU A 33 -6.90 -13.92 16.68
C GLU A 33 -7.17 -14.62 15.33
N VAL A 34 -7.05 -13.87 14.23
CA VAL A 34 -7.28 -14.35 12.87
C VAL A 34 -5.98 -14.84 12.22
N ASP A 35 -6.10 -15.82 11.32
CA ASP A 35 -4.98 -16.34 10.56
C ASP A 35 -4.64 -15.43 9.38
N LEU A 36 -3.37 -15.01 9.26
CA LEU A 36 -2.88 -14.32 8.06
C LEU A 36 -2.35 -15.36 7.06
N VAL A 37 -3.12 -15.59 5.99
CA VAL A 37 -2.78 -16.60 4.98
C VAL A 37 -2.66 -16.00 3.59
N LYS A 38 -2.01 -16.75 2.70
CA LYS A 38 -1.88 -16.37 1.29
C LYS A 38 -2.93 -17.09 0.45
N ARG A 39 -3.52 -16.38 -0.51
CA ARG A 39 -4.51 -16.95 -1.43
C ARG A 39 -4.23 -16.49 -2.84
N ARG A 40 -4.25 -17.42 -3.80
CA ARG A 40 -4.25 -17.05 -5.23
C ARG A 40 -5.65 -16.55 -5.60
N ALA A 41 -5.73 -15.31 -6.07
CA ALA A 41 -6.98 -14.66 -6.46
C ALA A 41 -6.77 -13.88 -7.77
N ARG A 42 -7.85 -13.74 -8.55
CA ARG A 42 -7.89 -12.80 -9.67
C ARG A 42 -8.11 -11.40 -9.12
N VAL A 43 -7.19 -10.50 -9.41
CA VAL A 43 -7.23 -9.11 -8.96
C VAL A 43 -7.20 -8.22 -10.19
N ASP A 44 -8.09 -7.24 -10.24
CA ASP A 44 -8.02 -6.16 -11.21
C ASP A 44 -7.13 -5.06 -10.63
N VAL A 45 -6.01 -4.80 -11.29
CA VAL A 45 -5.10 -3.72 -10.94
C VAL A 45 -5.03 -2.77 -12.13
N ILE A 46 -5.75 -1.65 -12.03
CA ILE A 46 -5.71 -0.56 -13.02
C ILE A 46 -6.12 -1.05 -14.42
N GLY A 47 -7.17 -1.89 -14.50
CA GLY A 47 -7.72 -2.38 -15.77
C GLY A 47 -6.99 -3.60 -16.35
N GLU A 48 -5.96 -4.09 -15.66
CA GLU A 48 -5.33 -5.38 -15.96
C GLU A 48 -5.78 -6.42 -14.93
N VAL A 49 -6.51 -7.44 -15.40
CA VAL A 49 -6.92 -8.57 -14.57
C VAL A 49 -5.83 -9.64 -14.62
N ASP A 50 -5.24 -9.92 -13.47
CA ASP A 50 -4.14 -10.88 -13.34
C ASP A 50 -4.37 -11.81 -12.13
N GLU A 51 -3.83 -13.02 -12.20
CA GLU A 51 -3.85 -13.99 -11.09
C GLU A 51 -2.64 -13.77 -10.19
N ARG A 52 -2.89 -13.35 -8.95
CA ARG A 52 -1.82 -13.01 -8.00
C ARG A 52 -2.04 -13.66 -6.64
N GLU A 53 -0.95 -13.84 -5.93
CA GLU A 53 -0.97 -14.25 -4.54
C GLU A 53 -1.22 -13.02 -3.67
N ILE A 54 -2.38 -13.00 -2.99
CA ILE A 54 -2.78 -11.93 -2.07
C ILE A 54 -2.75 -12.43 -0.63
N LEU A 55 -2.65 -11.48 0.31
CA LEU A 55 -2.84 -11.75 1.72
C LEU A 55 -4.33 -11.65 2.07
N VAL A 56 -4.78 -12.56 2.91
CA VAL A 56 -6.13 -12.55 3.47
C VAL A 56 -6.08 -12.85 4.96
N LEU A 57 -7.02 -12.28 5.72
CA LEU A 57 -7.27 -12.68 7.10
C LEU A 57 -8.37 -13.73 7.10
N ARG A 58 -8.14 -14.87 7.75
CA ARG A 58 -9.10 -15.98 7.84
C ARG A 58 -9.60 -16.16 9.26
N GLY A 59 -10.91 -16.35 9.39
CA GLY A 59 -11.58 -16.58 10.67
C GLY A 59 -13.05 -16.93 10.46
N ASP A 60 -13.83 -17.05 11.53
CA ASP A 60 -15.27 -17.18 11.43
C ASP A 60 -15.93 -15.88 10.92
N LEU A 61 -17.18 -15.97 10.46
CA LEU A 61 -17.88 -14.85 9.82
C LEU A 61 -18.02 -13.62 10.72
N ASP A 62 -18.31 -13.83 12.01
CA ASP A 62 -18.58 -12.72 12.93
C ASP A 62 -17.27 -11.99 13.22
N THR A 63 -16.22 -12.74 13.53
CA THR A 63 -14.86 -12.21 13.71
C THR A 63 -14.37 -11.45 12.49
N ILE A 64 -14.57 -11.99 11.28
CA ILE A 64 -14.15 -11.35 10.03
C ILE A 64 -14.90 -10.04 9.77
N LYS A 65 -16.20 -9.98 10.06
CA LYS A 65 -16.98 -8.72 9.93
C LYS A 65 -16.52 -7.67 10.93
N GLN A 66 -16.20 -8.08 12.16
CA GLN A 66 -15.66 -7.15 13.16
C GLN A 66 -14.26 -6.66 12.77
N ALA A 67 -13.42 -7.55 12.24
CA ALA A 67 -12.09 -7.22 11.72
C ALA A 67 -12.16 -6.26 10.52
N GLU A 68 -13.08 -6.47 9.58
CA GLU A 68 -13.32 -5.56 8.46
C GLU A 68 -13.66 -4.15 8.94
N LYS A 69 -14.62 -4.02 9.87
CA LYS A 69 -15.00 -2.73 10.43
C LYS A 69 -13.81 -2.04 11.10
N TYR A 70 -13.06 -2.78 11.92
CA TYR A 70 -11.89 -2.25 12.60
C TYR A 70 -10.77 -1.86 11.63
N MET A 71 -10.59 -2.58 10.53
CA MET A 71 -9.59 -2.26 9.50
C MET A 71 -9.81 -0.84 8.98
N PHE A 72 -11.05 -0.45 8.66
CA PHE A 72 -11.36 0.91 8.23
C PHE A 72 -11.11 1.94 9.33
N GLU A 73 -11.51 1.68 10.57
CA GLU A 73 -11.26 2.57 11.71
C GLU A 73 -9.75 2.77 11.97
N ALA A 74 -8.95 1.71 11.81
CA ALA A 74 -7.49 1.75 11.95
C ALA A 74 -6.83 2.52 10.80
N LEU A 75 -7.34 2.40 9.57
CA LEU A 75 -6.90 3.21 8.45
C LEU A 75 -7.19 4.69 8.66
N ASP A 76 -8.40 5.05 9.09
CA ASP A 76 -8.76 6.43 9.38
C ASP A 76 -7.84 7.02 10.46
N ARG A 77 -7.57 6.27 11.52
CA ARG A 77 -6.63 6.68 12.57
C ARG A 77 -5.21 6.87 12.01
N LYS A 78 -4.74 5.98 11.13
CA LYS A 78 -3.43 6.12 10.48
C LYS A 78 -3.34 7.34 9.56
N LEU A 79 -4.42 7.64 8.82
CA LEU A 79 -4.50 8.83 7.99
C LEU A 79 -4.42 10.11 8.84
N GLU A 80 -5.10 10.15 9.97
CA GLU A 80 -5.04 11.29 10.90
C GLU A 80 -3.66 11.44 11.55
N GLU A 81 -3.01 10.35 11.93
CA GLU A 81 -1.63 10.34 12.42
C GLU A 81 -0.67 10.95 11.38
N TRP A 82 -0.76 10.52 10.13
CA TRP A 82 0.09 11.04 9.05
C TRP A 82 -0.16 12.50 8.70
N LYS A 83 -1.38 13.00 8.91
CA LYS A 83 -1.64 14.44 8.75
C LYS A 83 -0.82 15.25 9.75
N ARG A 84 -0.64 14.74 10.97
CA ARG A 84 0.01 15.41 12.10
C ARG A 84 1.54 15.26 12.13
N ASP A 85 2.10 14.23 11.51
CA ASP A 85 3.54 13.95 11.52
C ASP A 85 4.34 14.93 10.62
N GLU A 86 5.53 15.35 11.07
CA GLU A 86 6.52 16.11 10.30
C GLU A 86 6.93 15.38 9.01
N ARG A 87 6.91 14.04 9.03
CA ARG A 87 7.09 13.23 7.82
C ARG A 87 5.96 13.44 6.82
N GLY A 88 4.73 13.58 7.31
CA GLY A 88 3.58 13.96 6.50
C GLY A 88 3.78 15.32 5.86
N GLU A 89 4.36 16.29 6.59
CA GLU A 89 4.71 17.59 6.02
C GLU A 89 5.81 17.48 4.95
N LYS A 90 6.85 16.68 5.19
CA LYS A 90 7.89 16.39 4.20
C LYS A 90 7.31 15.74 2.94
N TYR A 91 6.45 14.73 3.08
CA TYR A 91 5.77 14.08 1.95
C TYR A 91 4.83 15.05 1.22
N ARG A 92 4.06 15.85 1.95
CA ARG A 92 3.22 16.91 1.36
C ARG A 92 4.05 17.90 0.56
N LYS A 93 5.22 18.31 1.05
CA LYS A 93 6.15 19.20 0.32
C LYS A 93 6.73 18.51 -0.93
N MET A 94 7.13 17.25 -0.80
CA MET A 94 7.75 16.48 -1.89
C MET A 94 6.79 16.16 -3.04
N TYR A 95 5.52 15.86 -2.73
CA TYR A 95 4.49 15.50 -3.70
C TYR A 95 3.45 16.60 -3.92
N LYS A 96 3.70 17.82 -3.43
CA LYS A 96 2.86 18.97 -3.79
C LYS A 96 2.94 19.13 -5.30
N PRO A 97 1.80 19.19 -6.02
CA PRO A 97 1.84 19.49 -7.44
C PRO A 97 2.53 20.85 -7.61
N LEU A 98 3.69 20.84 -8.26
CA LEU A 98 4.43 22.06 -8.61
C LEU A 98 3.50 22.97 -9.42
N SER A 99 3.48 24.25 -9.08
CA SER A 99 2.82 25.27 -9.89
C SER A 99 3.41 25.27 -11.31
N LYS A 100 2.70 25.87 -12.27
CA LYS A 100 3.20 25.97 -13.65
C LYS A 100 4.58 26.66 -13.69
N GLU A 101 4.76 27.71 -12.91
CA GLU A 101 6.03 28.45 -12.80
C GLU A 101 7.14 27.61 -12.14
N GLU A 102 6.81 26.82 -11.12
CA GLU A 102 7.77 25.92 -10.46
C GLU A 102 8.19 24.76 -11.38
N ARG A 103 7.28 24.27 -12.22
CA ARG A 103 7.57 23.27 -13.26
C ARG A 103 8.48 23.83 -14.34
N GLU A 104 8.23 25.05 -14.80
CA GLU A 104 9.04 25.74 -15.81
C GLU A 104 10.45 26.05 -15.27
N LYS A 105 10.57 26.46 -14.01
CA LYS A 105 11.87 26.62 -13.33
C LYS A 105 12.64 25.31 -13.19
N LYS A 106 11.97 24.26 -12.70
CA LYS A 106 12.62 22.94 -12.54
C LYS A 106 13.08 22.37 -13.88
N ALA A 107 12.28 22.55 -14.94
CA ALA A 107 12.68 22.16 -16.29
C ALA A 107 13.89 22.96 -16.81
N ALA A 108 13.98 24.26 -16.50
CA ALA A 108 15.15 25.07 -16.85
C ALA A 108 16.42 24.67 -16.07
N GLU A 109 16.28 24.29 -14.79
CA GLU A 109 17.38 23.79 -13.95
C GLU A 109 17.89 22.42 -14.42
N ASP A 110 16.99 21.49 -14.75
CA ASP A 110 17.34 20.15 -15.26
C ASP A 110 18.07 20.24 -16.63
N VAL A 111 17.69 21.21 -17.48
CA VAL A 111 18.37 21.47 -18.76
C VAL A 111 19.75 22.09 -18.53
N GLY A 112 19.90 22.99 -17.55
CA GLY A 112 21.17 23.62 -17.20
C GLY A 112 22.20 22.68 -16.56
N GLY A 113 21.74 21.68 -15.79
CA GLY A 113 22.60 20.65 -15.17
C GLY A 113 23.21 19.67 -16.18
N SER A 114 22.51 19.37 -17.28
CA SER A 114 23.01 18.45 -18.32
C SER A 114 24.15 19.02 -19.18
N ALA A 115 24.32 20.35 -19.18
CA ALA A 115 25.34 21.03 -20.00
C ALA A 115 26.73 21.05 -19.36
N LEU A 116 26.86 20.70 -18.07
CA LEU A 116 28.14 20.79 -17.33
C LEU A 116 28.91 19.46 -17.26
N ASP A 117 28.30 18.31 -17.60
CA ASP A 117 28.94 16.99 -17.49
C ASP A 117 29.65 16.51 -18.79
N SER A 118 29.57 17.26 -19.89
CA SER A 118 30.17 16.86 -21.17
C SER A 118 31.58 17.41 -21.46
N SER A 119 32.22 18.09 -20.50
CA SER A 119 33.50 18.80 -20.75
C SER A 119 34.76 18.23 -20.06
N THR A 120 34.68 17.13 -19.30
CA THR A 120 35.90 16.48 -18.74
C THR A 120 36.06 15.06 -19.26
N GLY A 121 36.37 14.94 -20.55
CA GLY A 121 36.49 13.64 -21.21
C GLY A 121 37.27 13.64 -22.52
N MET A 122 38.19 14.58 -22.72
CA MET A 122 39.21 14.49 -23.78
C MET A 122 40.49 15.15 -23.28
N MET A 123 41.50 14.36 -22.95
CA MET A 123 42.90 14.62 -23.30
C MET A 123 43.77 13.43 -22.87
N ARG A 124 44.14 12.65 -23.91
CA ARG A 124 45.36 11.85 -24.12
C ARG A 124 45.77 10.79 -23.10
#